data_AF-A0A378YCA7-F1
#
_entry.id   AF-A0A378YCA7-F1
#
_cell.length_a   1.000
_cell.length_b   1.000
_cell.length_c   1.000
_cell.angle_alpha   90.00
_cell.angle_beta   90.00
_cell.angle_gamma   90.00
#
_symmetry.space_group_name_H-M   'P 1'
#
loop_
_entity.id
_entity.type
_entity.pdbx_description
1 polymer ?
#
loop_
_entity_poly.entity_id
_entity_poly.type
_entity_poly.pdbx_seq_one_letter_code
_entity_poly.pdbx_strand_id
1 'polypeptide(L)'
;MAGSRRLPETWFRRGLWLIAVLFAVFLIGLGGLVVDKLPGVAPAPTLDSFVDRAQADRADAAIKQAETQLEDVQSQLETARLQLKARSTAYRNARESFNDWVATRTATAQASQDAELVARTRALDSLKAAQRDAQTQVDALEAKQLEAQRGLQSARATRYALNADAGERLAAIQRSQELKVFGIRLALTLPLLAVAGWLFARQRKSTWWPFVWGFIFFALFAFFVELVPYLPDYGGYVRYLVGIVLTILVGRYAIVSLQRYLAKQKAEEQLPDEERRKTLSYDLAQARLAKSVCPGCERPVKLDDPDRDFCVHCGICLFDRCGACRTRKNAFAHFCHHCGARSAGIQTEGGPARAG
;
A
#
# COMPACT_ATOMS: atom_id res chain seq x y z
N MET A 1 5.65 -30.95 46.64
CA MET A 1 5.37 -29.81 45.73
C MET A 1 5.60 -28.52 46.51
N ALA A 2 6.74 -27.85 46.33
CA ALA A 2 7.00 -26.53 46.91
C ALA A 2 7.98 -25.79 45.98
N GLY A 3 7.44 -24.91 45.14
CA GLY A 3 8.22 -24.10 44.20
C GLY A 3 8.91 -22.95 44.92
N SER A 4 10.23 -22.91 44.85
CA SER A 4 11.06 -21.78 45.22
C SER A 4 10.74 -20.57 44.32
N ARG A 5 10.03 -19.60 44.88
CA ARG A 5 9.53 -18.40 44.20
C ARG A 5 10.66 -17.40 43.91
N ARG A 6 11.34 -17.54 42.77
CA ARG A 6 12.03 -16.42 42.07
C ARG A 6 11.50 -16.15 40.65
N LEU A 7 10.53 -16.96 40.22
CA LEU A 7 9.71 -16.71 39.02
C LEU A 7 8.72 -15.52 39.12
N PRO A 8 8.24 -15.02 40.28
CA PRO A 8 7.14 -14.04 40.25
C PRO A 8 7.55 -12.67 39.70
N GLU A 9 8.79 -12.22 39.87
CA GLU A 9 9.16 -10.86 39.45
C GLU A 9 9.14 -10.67 37.92
N THR A 10 9.67 -11.65 37.17
CA THR A 10 9.65 -11.60 35.70
C THR A 10 8.24 -11.75 35.15
N TRP A 11 7.42 -12.61 35.75
CA TRP A 11 6.02 -12.78 35.39
C TRP A 11 5.16 -11.57 35.77
N PHE A 12 5.43 -10.93 36.90
CA PHE A 12 4.76 -9.70 37.34
C PHE A 12 5.10 -8.54 36.39
N ARG A 13 6.37 -8.42 35.98
CA ARG A 13 6.79 -7.42 34.99
C ARG A 13 6.18 -7.67 33.60
N ARG A 14 6.00 -8.93 33.20
CA ARG A 14 5.26 -9.29 31.97
C ARG A 14 3.77 -8.97 32.09
N GLY A 15 3.17 -9.24 33.24
CA GLY A 15 1.78 -8.88 33.54
C GLY A 15 1.53 -7.36 33.47
N LEU A 16 2.44 -6.56 34.03
CA LEU A 16 2.40 -5.10 33.93
C LEU A 16 2.50 -4.60 32.48
N TRP A 17 3.35 -5.23 31.65
CA TRP A 17 3.40 -4.95 30.21
C TRP A 17 2.10 -5.28 29.49
N LEU A 18 1.46 -6.39 29.83
CA LEU A 18 0.16 -6.77 29.28
C LEU A 18 -0.91 -5.73 29.64
N ILE A 19 -0.92 -5.26 30.89
CA ILE A 19 -1.82 -4.17 31.33
C ILE A 19 -1.57 -2.89 30.53
N ALA A 20 -0.30 -2.53 30.29
CA ALA A 20 0.05 -1.37 29.48
C ALA A 20 -0.49 -1.46 28.04
N VAL A 21 -0.37 -2.64 27.42
CA VAL A 21 -0.89 -2.89 26.06
C VAL A 21 -2.42 -2.85 26.04
N LEU A 22 -3.09 -3.50 27.00
CA LEU A 22 -4.55 -3.45 27.10
C LEU A 22 -5.05 -2.02 27.29
N PHE A 23 -4.41 -1.24 28.18
CA PHE A 23 -4.72 0.16 28.39
C PHE A 23 -4.58 0.96 27.08
N ALA A 24 -3.50 0.74 26.32
CA ALA A 24 -3.33 1.37 25.01
C ALA A 24 -4.45 0.98 24.03
N VAL A 25 -4.84 -0.30 23.96
CA VAL A 25 -5.93 -0.77 23.08
C VAL A 25 -7.26 -0.10 23.43
N PHE A 26 -7.59 0.03 24.71
CA PHE A 26 -8.81 0.74 25.14
C PHE A 26 -8.78 2.22 24.74
N LEU A 27 -7.63 2.90 24.89
CA LEU A 27 -7.48 4.29 24.45
C LEU A 27 -7.57 4.42 22.92
N ILE A 28 -7.00 3.48 22.17
CA ILE A 28 -7.13 3.43 20.70
C ILE A 28 -8.60 3.29 20.30
N GLY A 29 -9.33 2.35 20.91
CA GLY A 29 -10.75 2.14 20.64
C GLY A 29 -11.61 3.35 20.99
N LEU A 30 -11.32 4.02 22.10
CA LEU A 30 -11.99 5.26 22.50
C LEU A 30 -11.68 6.41 21.52
N GLY A 31 -10.43 6.53 21.07
CA GLY A 31 -10.01 7.53 20.09
C GLY A 31 -10.78 7.40 18.77
N GLY A 32 -10.88 6.18 18.24
CA GLY A 32 -11.64 5.90 17.02
C GLY A 32 -13.11 6.32 17.12
N LEU A 33 -13.78 6.00 18.23
CA LEU A 33 -15.18 6.37 18.45
C LEU A 33 -15.41 7.89 18.54
N VAL A 34 -14.45 8.63 19.10
CA VAL A 34 -14.51 10.09 19.19
C VAL A 34 -14.28 10.72 17.82
N VAL A 35 -13.37 10.15 17.02
CA VAL A 35 -13.03 10.69 15.69
C VAL A 35 -14.09 10.37 14.63
N ASP A 36 -14.72 9.21 14.70
CA ASP A 36 -15.83 8.82 13.81
C ASP A 36 -17.08 9.69 14.03
N LYS A 37 -17.21 10.34 15.20
CA LYS A 37 -18.33 11.22 15.55
C LYS A 37 -18.08 12.69 15.23
N LEU A 38 -16.92 13.06 14.68
CA LEU A 38 -16.60 14.46 14.37
C LEU A 38 -17.46 14.99 13.20
N PRO A 39 -18.17 16.12 13.40
CA PRO A 39 -18.94 16.76 12.33
C PRO A 39 -17.97 17.34 11.29
N GLY A 40 -17.97 16.76 10.09
CA GLY A 40 -17.03 17.15 9.03
C GLY A 40 -16.94 16.16 7.87
N VAL A 41 -17.44 14.93 8.06
CA VAL A 41 -17.59 13.92 6.99
C VAL A 41 -18.90 14.18 6.21
N ALA A 42 -19.05 15.40 5.67
CA ALA A 42 -20.08 15.60 4.67
C ALA A 42 -19.78 14.69 3.47
N PRO A 43 -20.79 14.10 2.81
CA PRO A 43 -20.55 13.32 1.60
C PRO A 43 -19.75 14.16 0.61
N ALA A 44 -18.70 13.56 0.03
CA ALA A 44 -17.89 14.25 -0.96
C ALA A 44 -18.83 14.77 -2.06
N PRO A 45 -18.86 16.08 -2.31
CA PRO A 45 -19.76 16.64 -3.32
C PRO A 45 -19.39 16.04 -4.68
N THR A 46 -20.38 15.61 -5.45
CA THR A 46 -20.16 14.99 -6.76
C THR A 46 -19.99 16.08 -7.83
N LEU A 47 -19.41 15.74 -8.97
CA LEU A 47 -19.22 16.69 -10.08
C LEU A 47 -20.57 17.34 -10.51
N ASP A 48 -21.65 16.56 -10.49
CA ASP A 48 -23.03 17.01 -10.77
C ASP A 48 -23.57 18.04 -9.79
N SER A 49 -22.96 18.21 -8.61
CA SER A 49 -23.34 19.25 -7.66
C SER A 49 -22.76 20.62 -8.01
N PHE A 50 -21.72 20.66 -8.85
CA PHE A 50 -21.05 21.89 -9.28
C PHE A 50 -21.40 22.29 -10.71
N VAL A 51 -21.90 21.35 -11.51
CA VAL A 51 -22.42 21.65 -12.85
C VAL A 51 -23.82 22.24 -12.74
N ASP A 52 -24.03 23.39 -13.39
CA ASP A 52 -25.39 23.91 -13.58
C ASP A 52 -26.16 22.94 -14.48
N ARG A 53 -27.11 22.19 -13.88
CA ARG A 53 -27.91 21.19 -14.59
C ARG A 53 -28.63 21.77 -15.81
N ALA A 54 -29.12 23.01 -15.73
CA ALA A 54 -29.80 23.63 -16.85
C ALA A 54 -28.85 23.91 -18.02
N GLN A 55 -27.58 24.22 -17.75
CA GLN A 55 -26.56 24.43 -18.80
C GLN A 55 -26.07 23.10 -19.37
N ALA A 56 -25.90 22.08 -18.53
CA ALA A 56 -25.58 20.72 -18.96
C ALA A 56 -26.67 20.16 -19.89
N ASP A 57 -27.93 20.25 -19.49
CA ASP A 57 -29.06 19.74 -20.29
C ASP A 57 -29.17 20.47 -21.64
N ARG A 58 -28.91 21.79 -21.67
CA ARG A 58 -28.85 22.56 -22.93
C ARG A 58 -27.71 22.13 -23.82
N ALA A 59 -26.52 21.90 -23.27
CA ALA A 59 -25.36 21.44 -24.02
C ALA A 59 -25.57 20.01 -24.55
N ASP A 60 -26.16 19.12 -23.75
CA ASP A 60 -26.50 17.76 -24.16
C ASP A 60 -27.59 17.75 -25.24
N ALA A 61 -28.59 18.63 -25.14
CA ALA A 61 -29.58 18.83 -26.20
C ALA A 61 -28.96 19.37 -27.51
N ALA A 62 -28.01 20.31 -27.41
CA ALA A 62 -27.29 20.84 -28.56
C ALA A 62 -26.41 19.78 -29.26
N ILE A 63 -25.74 18.92 -28.48
CA ILE A 63 -25.00 17.77 -29.02
C ILE A 63 -25.95 16.83 -29.75
N LYS A 64 -27.07 16.45 -29.13
CA LYS A 64 -28.05 15.56 -29.74
C LYS A 64 -28.60 16.13 -31.05
N GLN A 65 -28.92 17.42 -31.08
CA GLN A 65 -29.37 18.11 -32.28
C GLN A 65 -28.31 18.09 -33.39
N ALA A 66 -27.04 18.38 -33.06
CA ALA A 66 -25.95 18.36 -34.02
C ALA A 66 -25.65 16.95 -34.55
N GLU A 67 -25.80 15.90 -33.72
CA GLU A 67 -25.68 14.50 -34.14
C GLU A 67 -26.79 14.12 -35.13
N THR A 68 -28.04 14.47 -34.83
CA THR A 68 -29.16 14.22 -35.75
C THR A 68 -28.98 14.96 -37.09
N GLN A 69 -28.51 16.21 -37.06
CA GLN A 69 -28.21 16.96 -38.29
C GLN A 69 -27.08 16.31 -39.11
N LEU A 70 -26.04 15.83 -38.45
CA LEU A 70 -24.94 15.16 -39.11
C LEU A 70 -25.40 13.84 -39.76
N GLU A 71 -26.24 13.06 -39.08
CA GLU A 71 -26.81 11.81 -39.59
C GLU A 71 -27.73 12.05 -40.80
N ASP A 72 -28.60 13.06 -40.74
CA ASP A 72 -29.47 13.43 -41.87
C ASP A 72 -28.67 13.85 -43.11
N VAL A 73 -27.65 14.70 -42.93
CA VAL A 73 -26.78 15.13 -44.05
C VAL A 73 -25.99 13.95 -44.61
N GLN A 74 -25.53 13.01 -43.78
CA GLN A 74 -24.84 11.80 -44.25
C GLN A 74 -25.76 10.91 -45.09
N SER A 75 -27.00 10.67 -44.64
CA SER A 75 -28.00 9.91 -45.38
C SER A 75 -28.34 10.54 -46.75
N GLN A 76 -28.49 11.87 -46.78
CA GLN A 76 -28.70 12.62 -48.02
C GLN A 76 -27.50 12.52 -48.96
N LEU A 77 -26.28 12.62 -48.42
CA LEU A 77 -25.05 12.52 -49.19
C LEU A 77 -24.87 11.13 -49.81
N GLU A 78 -25.17 10.06 -49.07
CA GLU A 78 -25.15 8.69 -49.59
C GLU A 78 -26.12 8.52 -50.76
N THR A 79 -27.35 9.02 -50.60
CA THR A 79 -28.36 9.00 -51.66
C THR A 79 -27.91 9.79 -52.89
N ALA A 80 -27.36 11.00 -52.70
CA ALA A 80 -26.85 11.84 -53.79
C ALA A 80 -25.67 11.17 -54.52
N ARG A 81 -24.77 10.51 -53.79
CA ARG A 81 -23.65 9.75 -54.38
C ARG A 81 -24.14 8.57 -55.22
N LEU A 82 -25.18 7.86 -54.78
CA LEU A 82 -25.80 6.80 -55.58
C LEU A 82 -26.43 7.36 -56.87
N GLN A 83 -27.11 8.51 -56.79
CA GLN A 83 -27.68 9.16 -57.98
C GLN A 83 -26.60 9.64 -58.95
N LEU A 84 -25.52 10.26 -58.45
CA LEU A 84 -24.37 10.65 -59.25
C LEU A 84 -23.76 9.43 -59.96
N LYS A 85 -23.60 8.31 -59.24
CA LYS A 85 -23.10 7.05 -59.82
C LYS A 85 -24.01 6.59 -60.96
N ALA A 86 -25.33 6.52 -60.74
CA ALA A 86 -26.29 6.11 -61.77
C ALA A 86 -26.26 7.02 -63.01
N ARG A 87 -26.25 8.35 -62.82
CA ARG A 87 -26.18 9.32 -63.93
C ARG A 87 -24.85 9.28 -64.67
N SER A 88 -23.75 9.07 -63.95
CA SER A 88 -22.41 8.91 -64.55
C SER A 88 -22.32 7.66 -65.43
N THR A 89 -22.93 6.55 -64.99
CA THR A 89 -23.01 5.31 -65.77
C THR A 89 -23.89 5.49 -67.00
N ALA A 90 -25.06 6.13 -66.86
CA ALA A 90 -25.93 6.43 -68.00
C ALA A 90 -25.24 7.30 -69.06
N TYR A 91 -24.53 8.35 -68.64
CA TYR A 91 -23.73 9.18 -69.54
C TYR A 91 -22.62 8.39 -70.23
N ARG A 92 -21.89 7.54 -69.49
CA ARG A 92 -20.81 6.71 -70.04
C ARG A 92 -21.33 5.72 -71.09
N ASN A 93 -22.39 4.98 -70.77
CA ASN A 93 -23.02 4.03 -71.68
C ASN A 93 -23.55 4.72 -72.95
N ALA A 94 -24.21 5.88 -72.80
CA ALA A 94 -24.70 6.65 -73.93
C ALA A 94 -23.56 7.21 -74.80
N ARG A 95 -22.44 7.60 -74.18
CA ARG A 95 -21.24 8.07 -74.88
C ARG A 95 -20.55 6.95 -75.65
N GLU A 96 -20.42 5.77 -75.05
CA GLU A 96 -19.88 4.58 -75.70
C GLU A 96 -20.75 4.19 -76.91
N SER A 97 -22.07 4.06 -76.71
CA SER A 97 -23.01 3.78 -77.79
C SER A 97 -22.99 4.84 -78.91
N PHE A 98 -22.84 6.12 -78.55
CA PHE A 98 -22.67 7.19 -79.52
C PHE A 98 -21.37 7.04 -80.32
N ASN A 99 -20.25 6.74 -79.66
CA ASN A 99 -18.96 6.54 -80.32
C ASN A 99 -18.98 5.34 -81.27
N ASP A 100 -19.59 4.21 -80.87
CA ASP A 100 -19.73 3.01 -81.71
C ASP A 100 -20.57 3.30 -82.95
N TRP A 101 -21.65 4.08 -82.78
CA TRP A 101 -22.50 4.53 -83.88
C TRP A 101 -21.73 5.46 -84.84
N VAL A 102 -20.98 6.43 -84.32
CA VAL A 102 -20.13 7.31 -85.15
C VAL A 102 -19.09 6.49 -85.91
N ALA A 103 -18.40 5.54 -85.26
CA ALA A 103 -17.38 4.70 -85.89
C ALA A 103 -17.95 3.82 -87.01
N THR A 104 -19.11 3.20 -86.78
CA THR A 104 -19.82 2.41 -87.81
C THR A 104 -20.19 3.28 -89.01
N ARG A 105 -20.63 4.53 -88.78
CA ARG A 105 -20.99 5.46 -89.84
C ARG A 105 -19.79 5.99 -90.62
N THR A 106 -18.67 6.27 -89.94
CA THR A 106 -17.42 6.66 -90.62
C THR A 106 -16.92 5.54 -91.52
N ALA A 107 -17.09 4.27 -91.13
CA ALA A 107 -16.72 3.11 -91.95
C ALA A 107 -17.62 2.90 -93.18
N THR A 108 -18.88 3.35 -93.16
CA THR A 108 -19.85 3.15 -94.26
C THR A 108 -20.04 4.37 -95.17
N ALA A 109 -19.35 5.50 -94.92
CA ALA A 109 -19.34 6.71 -95.75
C ALA A 109 -20.72 7.33 -96.09
N GLN A 110 -21.71 7.17 -95.20
CA GLN A 110 -23.06 7.74 -95.38
C GLN A 110 -23.15 9.18 -94.86
N ALA A 111 -23.04 10.15 -95.79
CA ALA A 111 -22.96 11.59 -95.49
C ALA A 111 -24.30 12.33 -95.33
N SER A 112 -25.47 11.70 -95.55
CA SER A 112 -26.74 12.43 -95.75
C SER A 112 -27.64 12.66 -94.52
N GLN A 113 -27.19 12.36 -93.29
CA GLN A 113 -28.06 12.43 -92.08
C GLN A 113 -27.48 13.30 -90.95
N ASP A 114 -27.40 14.62 -91.17
CA ASP A 114 -26.93 15.59 -90.15
C ASP A 114 -27.94 15.79 -89.01
N ALA A 115 -29.25 15.64 -89.29
CA ALA A 115 -30.30 15.82 -88.29
C ALA A 115 -30.24 14.78 -87.14
N GLU A 116 -29.89 13.52 -87.44
CA GLU A 116 -29.76 12.48 -86.41
C GLU A 116 -28.53 12.70 -85.52
N LEU A 117 -27.41 13.17 -86.10
CA LEU A 117 -26.20 13.51 -85.34
C LEU A 117 -26.49 14.61 -84.32
N VAL A 118 -27.20 15.66 -84.74
CA VAL A 118 -27.60 16.77 -83.86
C VAL A 118 -28.54 16.26 -82.76
N ALA A 119 -29.51 15.38 -83.08
CA ALA A 119 -30.42 14.81 -82.10
C ALA A 119 -29.70 13.97 -81.03
N ARG A 120 -28.78 13.08 -81.45
CA ARG A 120 -27.99 12.25 -80.52
C ARG A 120 -27.01 13.07 -79.68
N THR A 121 -26.41 14.10 -80.27
CA THR A 121 -25.53 15.04 -79.53
C THR A 121 -26.31 15.77 -78.44
N ARG A 122 -27.51 16.29 -78.75
CA ARG A 122 -28.39 16.92 -77.76
C ARG A 122 -28.81 15.97 -76.65
N ALA A 123 -29.06 14.70 -76.96
CA ALA A 123 -29.35 13.67 -75.96
C ALA A 123 -28.14 13.37 -75.05
N LEU A 124 -26.93 13.39 -75.59
CA LEU A 124 -25.71 13.24 -74.80
C LEU A 124 -25.44 14.46 -73.92
N ASP A 125 -25.71 15.67 -74.41
CA ASP A 125 -25.58 16.91 -73.65
C ASP A 125 -26.57 16.98 -72.48
N SER A 126 -27.80 16.50 -72.64
CA SER A 126 -28.78 16.45 -71.55
C SER A 126 -28.35 15.48 -70.44
N LEU A 127 -27.79 14.32 -70.80
CA LEU A 127 -27.21 13.38 -69.83
C LEU A 127 -26.00 13.98 -69.11
N LYS A 128 -25.13 14.70 -69.83
CA LYS A 128 -23.98 15.39 -69.25
C LYS A 128 -24.41 16.51 -68.29
N ALA A 129 -25.45 17.26 -68.63
CA ALA A 129 -26.03 18.27 -67.75
C ALA A 129 -26.59 17.62 -66.47
N ALA A 130 -27.37 16.55 -66.60
CA ALA A 130 -27.90 15.82 -65.44
C ALA A 130 -26.80 15.24 -64.53
N GLN A 131 -25.68 14.78 -65.09
CA GLN A 131 -24.51 14.36 -64.31
C GLN A 131 -23.90 15.54 -63.53
N ARG A 132 -23.69 16.69 -64.18
CA ARG A 132 -23.15 17.89 -63.50
C ARG A 132 -24.06 18.37 -62.37
N ASP A 133 -25.37 18.36 -62.58
CA ASP A 133 -26.32 18.77 -61.56
C ASP A 133 -26.26 17.84 -60.33
N ALA A 134 -26.11 16.52 -60.55
CA ALA A 134 -25.91 15.57 -59.46
C ALA A 134 -24.56 15.76 -58.76
N GLN A 135 -23.50 16.14 -59.48
CA GLN A 135 -22.20 16.46 -58.87
C GLN A 135 -22.32 17.68 -57.96
N THR A 136 -22.93 18.76 -58.44
CA THR A 136 -23.14 19.98 -57.64
C THR A 136 -23.95 19.70 -56.37
N GLN A 137 -24.93 18.79 -56.44
CA GLN A 137 -25.69 18.35 -55.26
C GLN A 137 -24.81 17.60 -54.25
N VAL A 138 -23.92 16.72 -54.71
CA VAL A 138 -22.95 16.03 -53.84
C VAL A 138 -22.02 17.06 -53.19
N ASP A 139 -21.42 17.97 -53.96
CA ASP A 139 -20.49 18.98 -53.46
C ASP A 139 -21.15 19.89 -52.39
N ALA A 140 -22.42 20.27 -52.61
CA ALA A 140 -23.19 21.05 -51.64
C ALA A 140 -23.49 20.27 -50.34
N LEU A 141 -23.74 18.96 -50.44
CA LEU A 141 -23.96 18.10 -49.27
C LEU A 141 -22.66 17.81 -48.50
N GLU A 142 -21.52 17.69 -49.19
CA GLU A 142 -20.20 17.56 -48.55
C GLU A 142 -19.83 18.84 -47.76
N ALA A 143 -20.13 20.02 -48.30
CA ALA A 143 -19.96 21.28 -47.57
C ALA A 143 -20.85 21.34 -46.32
N LYS A 144 -22.12 20.91 -46.43
CA LYS A 144 -23.04 20.81 -45.28
C LYS A 144 -22.56 19.80 -44.23
N GLN A 145 -21.96 18.68 -44.67
CA GLN A 145 -21.43 17.66 -43.76
C GLN A 145 -20.29 18.24 -42.91
N LEU A 146 -19.37 18.98 -43.53
CA LEU A 146 -18.27 19.63 -42.82
C LEU A 146 -18.78 20.65 -41.78
N GLU A 147 -19.80 21.43 -42.14
CA GLU A 147 -20.41 22.39 -41.22
C GLU A 147 -21.11 21.69 -40.05
N ALA A 148 -21.85 20.62 -40.31
CA ALA A 148 -22.48 19.81 -39.26
C ALA A 148 -21.43 19.18 -38.32
N GLN A 149 -20.30 18.71 -38.85
CA GLN A 149 -19.19 18.20 -38.05
C GLN A 149 -18.57 19.29 -37.15
N ARG A 150 -18.37 20.51 -37.67
CA ARG A 150 -17.88 21.65 -36.88
C ARG A 150 -18.88 22.03 -35.79
N GLY A 151 -20.17 22.05 -36.11
CA GLY A 151 -21.26 22.27 -35.16
C GLY A 151 -21.19 21.27 -33.99
N LEU A 152 -21.08 19.97 -34.30
CA LEU A 152 -20.95 18.91 -33.30
C LEU A 152 -19.70 19.06 -32.43
N GLN A 153 -18.54 19.36 -33.03
CA GLN A 153 -17.31 19.59 -32.29
C GLN A 153 -17.44 20.79 -31.33
N SER A 154 -18.06 21.88 -31.78
CA SER A 154 -18.26 23.07 -30.94
C SER A 154 -19.20 22.79 -29.76
N ALA A 155 -20.30 22.04 -29.97
CA ALA A 155 -21.21 21.65 -28.90
C ALA A 155 -20.52 20.76 -27.86
N ARG A 156 -19.70 19.79 -28.29
CA ARG A 156 -18.89 18.95 -27.41
C ARG A 156 -17.84 19.75 -26.64
N ALA A 157 -17.20 20.73 -27.27
CA ALA A 157 -16.23 21.61 -26.62
C ALA A 157 -16.88 22.44 -25.50
N THR A 158 -18.09 22.98 -25.74
CA THR A 158 -18.87 23.68 -24.72
C THR A 158 -19.20 22.77 -23.53
N ARG A 159 -19.64 21.53 -23.79
CA ARG A 159 -19.93 20.55 -22.72
C ARG A 159 -18.68 20.20 -21.92
N TYR A 160 -17.55 20.04 -22.60
CA TYR A 160 -16.27 19.76 -21.96
C TYR A 160 -15.81 20.93 -21.07
N ALA A 161 -15.93 22.18 -21.55
CA ALA A 161 -15.56 23.36 -20.77
C ALA A 161 -16.37 23.49 -19.47
N LEU A 162 -17.68 23.20 -19.51
CA LEU A 162 -18.53 23.17 -18.31
C LEU A 162 -18.05 22.11 -17.30
N ASN A 163 -17.70 20.92 -17.78
CA ASN A 163 -17.19 19.85 -16.91
C ASN A 163 -15.79 20.16 -16.35
N ALA A 164 -14.95 20.86 -17.12
CA ALA A 164 -13.61 21.26 -16.70
C ALA A 164 -13.68 22.28 -15.55
N ASP A 165 -14.49 23.35 -15.69
CA ASP A 165 -14.70 24.34 -14.61
C ASP A 165 -15.32 23.71 -13.35
N ALA A 166 -16.30 22.83 -13.52
CA ALA A 166 -16.87 22.08 -12.38
C ALA A 166 -15.85 21.16 -11.72
N GLY A 167 -14.97 20.52 -12.52
CA GLY A 167 -13.89 19.66 -12.04
C GLY A 167 -12.85 20.43 -11.21
N GLU A 168 -12.46 21.64 -11.64
CA GLU A 168 -11.54 22.49 -10.89
C GLU A 168 -12.13 22.92 -9.54
N ARG A 169 -13.41 23.31 -9.51
CA ARG A 169 -14.12 23.68 -8.27
C ARG A 169 -14.25 22.50 -7.32
N LEU A 170 -14.56 21.32 -7.86
CA LEU A 170 -14.61 20.08 -7.09
C LEU A 170 -13.25 19.78 -6.45
N ALA A 171 -12.16 19.85 -7.23
CA ALA A 171 -10.81 19.61 -6.73
C ALA A 171 -10.41 20.60 -5.64
N ALA A 172 -10.76 21.89 -5.78
CA ALA A 172 -10.50 22.90 -4.77
C ALA A 172 -11.25 22.61 -3.46
N ILE A 173 -12.53 22.22 -3.55
CA ILE A 173 -13.34 21.90 -2.37
C ILE A 173 -12.88 20.61 -1.70
N GLN A 174 -12.57 19.58 -2.47
CA GLN A 174 -12.01 18.32 -1.95
C GLN A 174 -10.71 18.56 -1.17
N ARG A 175 -9.76 19.31 -1.76
CA ARG A 175 -8.53 19.71 -1.06
C ARG A 175 -8.82 20.46 0.24
N SER A 176 -9.78 21.38 0.23
CA SER A 176 -10.14 22.14 1.44
C SER A 176 -10.77 21.25 2.53
N GLN A 177 -11.58 20.26 2.14
CA GLN A 177 -12.20 19.31 3.07
C GLN A 177 -11.15 18.37 3.66
N GLU A 178 -10.26 17.83 2.82
CA GLU A 178 -9.11 17.03 3.24
C GLU A 178 -8.24 17.80 4.24
N LEU A 179 -7.90 19.06 3.94
CA LEU A 179 -7.13 19.93 4.84
C LEU A 179 -7.85 20.22 6.16
N LYS A 180 -9.17 20.40 6.15
CA LYS A 180 -9.96 20.59 7.38
C LYS A 180 -9.97 19.33 8.24
N VAL A 181 -10.24 18.17 7.64
CA VAL A 181 -10.23 16.87 8.35
C VAL A 181 -8.85 16.59 8.90
N PHE A 182 -7.80 16.83 8.10
CA PHE A 182 -6.42 16.74 8.54
C PHE A 182 -6.13 17.72 9.68
N GLY A 183 -6.53 18.98 9.56
CA GLY A 183 -6.31 20.01 10.58
C GLY A 183 -6.97 19.68 11.91
N ILE A 184 -8.20 19.15 11.90
CA ILE A 184 -8.89 18.68 13.11
C ILE A 184 -8.14 17.52 13.76
N ARG A 185 -7.72 16.52 12.97
CA ARG A 185 -6.96 15.37 13.48
C ARG A 185 -5.59 15.79 14.00
N LEU A 186 -4.92 16.72 13.33
CA LEU A 186 -3.64 17.29 13.77
C LEU A 186 -3.79 18.03 15.10
N ALA A 187 -4.84 18.86 15.23
CA ALA A 187 -5.14 19.59 16.46
C ALA A 187 -5.43 18.66 17.65
N LEU A 188 -5.97 17.47 17.40
CA LEU A 188 -6.21 16.46 18.43
C LEU A 188 -4.96 15.63 18.76
N THR A 189 -4.20 15.19 17.75
CA THR A 189 -3.05 14.28 17.93
C THR A 189 -1.79 14.98 18.43
N LEU A 190 -1.55 16.25 18.07
CA LEU A 190 -0.35 17.00 18.46
C LEU A 190 -0.28 17.21 19.99
N PRO A 191 -1.35 17.63 20.70
CA PRO A 191 -1.35 17.69 22.16
C PRO A 191 -1.10 16.33 22.81
N LEU A 192 -1.68 15.25 22.27
CA LEU A 192 -1.45 13.88 22.75
C LEU A 192 0.03 13.49 22.62
N LEU A 193 0.66 13.82 21.49
CA LEU A 193 2.08 13.55 21.26
C LEU A 193 2.98 14.37 22.21
N ALA A 194 2.62 15.63 22.47
CA ALA A 194 3.32 16.50 23.41
C ALA A 194 3.26 15.95 24.85
N VAL A 195 2.08 15.49 25.28
CA VAL A 195 1.91 14.83 26.59
C VAL A 195 2.71 13.53 26.65
N ALA A 196 2.73 12.74 25.57
CA ALA A 196 3.51 11.51 25.51
C ALA A 196 5.02 11.78 25.61
N GLY A 197 5.52 12.80 24.91
CA GLY A 197 6.90 13.26 24.99
C GLY A 197 7.28 13.73 26.40
N TRP A 198 6.40 14.50 27.05
CA TRP A 198 6.59 14.95 28.43
C TRP A 198 6.61 13.78 29.43
N LEU A 199 5.66 12.85 29.30
CA LEU A 199 5.60 11.64 30.13
C LEU A 199 6.83 10.75 29.94
N PHE A 200 7.33 10.61 28.71
CA PHE A 200 8.55 9.87 28.42
C PHE A 200 9.78 10.51 29.08
N ALA A 201 9.92 11.83 29.00
CA ALA A 201 11.05 12.54 29.59
C ALA A 201 11.06 12.46 31.13
N ARG A 202 9.89 12.59 31.77
CA ARG A 202 9.80 12.83 33.22
C ARG A 202 9.29 11.63 34.05
N GLN A 203 8.49 10.74 33.48
CA GLN A 203 7.75 9.70 34.23
C GLN A 203 8.08 8.25 33.81
N ARG A 204 9.01 8.02 32.87
CA ARG A 204 9.32 6.67 32.35
C ARG A 204 9.86 5.66 33.37
N LYS A 205 10.35 6.11 34.53
CA LYS A 205 10.86 5.27 35.64
C LYS A 205 9.95 5.30 36.88
N SER A 206 8.77 5.92 36.78
CA SER A 206 7.83 6.05 37.88
C SER A 206 7.19 4.72 38.25
N THR A 207 6.59 4.61 39.44
CA THR A 207 5.81 3.43 39.86
C THR A 207 4.68 3.12 38.87
N TRP A 208 4.14 4.15 38.22
CA TRP A 208 3.06 4.07 37.20
C TRP A 208 3.58 3.89 35.77
N TRP A 209 4.83 3.44 35.60
CA TRP A 209 5.44 3.25 34.28
C TRP A 209 4.58 2.45 33.26
N PRO A 210 3.76 1.44 33.63
CA PRO A 210 2.97 0.71 32.64
C PRO A 210 1.94 1.61 31.93
N PHE A 211 1.28 2.51 32.66
CA PHE A 211 0.31 3.44 32.09
C PHE A 211 1.00 4.52 31.23
N VAL A 212 2.18 4.97 31.65
CA VAL A 212 3.01 5.91 30.87
C VAL A 212 3.38 5.29 29.53
N TRP A 213 3.88 4.05 29.52
CA TRP A 213 4.22 3.35 28.29
C TRP A 213 2.97 3.04 27.45
N GLY A 214 1.86 2.65 28.07
CA GLY A 214 0.58 2.46 27.38
C GLY A 214 0.10 3.74 26.66
N PHE A 215 0.18 4.89 27.33
CA PHE A 215 -0.15 6.19 26.70
C PHE A 215 0.81 6.55 25.56
N ILE A 216 2.11 6.26 25.71
CA ILE A 216 3.09 6.46 24.62
C ILE A 216 2.76 5.59 23.41
N PHE A 217 2.41 4.31 23.61
CA PHE A 217 2.00 3.45 22.50
C PHE A 217 0.73 3.95 21.82
N PHE A 218 -0.26 4.37 22.61
CA PHE A 218 -1.48 4.99 22.10
C PHE A 218 -1.18 6.25 21.27
N ALA A 219 -0.37 7.19 21.79
CA ALA A 219 -0.05 8.43 21.08
C ALA A 219 0.75 8.18 19.79
N LEU A 220 1.71 7.25 19.80
CA LEU A 220 2.44 6.83 18.60
C LEU A 220 1.50 6.15 17.61
N PHE A 221 0.59 5.29 18.06
CA PHE A 221 -0.40 4.64 17.21
C PHE A 221 -1.34 5.66 16.56
N ALA A 222 -1.92 6.57 17.34
CA ALA A 222 -2.78 7.65 16.84
C ALA A 222 -2.02 8.50 15.80
N PHE A 223 -0.75 8.81 16.05
CA PHE A 223 0.06 9.51 15.07
C PHE A 223 0.26 8.70 13.77
N PHE A 224 0.76 7.46 13.84
CA PHE A 224 1.12 6.69 12.64
C PHE A 224 -0.06 6.06 11.88
N VAL A 225 -1.17 5.81 12.56
CA VAL A 225 -2.31 5.07 12.00
C VAL A 225 -3.53 5.98 11.80
N GLU A 226 -3.69 7.03 12.61
CA GLU A 226 -4.88 7.89 12.53
C GLU A 226 -4.59 9.23 11.82
N LEU A 227 -3.41 9.80 12.03
CA LEU A 227 -2.99 11.05 11.42
C LEU A 227 -2.26 10.83 10.08
N VAL A 228 -1.24 9.98 10.07
CA VAL A 228 -0.35 9.81 8.92
C VAL A 228 -1.07 9.35 7.63
N PRO A 229 -2.06 8.43 7.64
CA PRO A 229 -2.76 8.04 6.42
C PRO A 229 -3.57 9.17 5.75
N TYR A 230 -3.86 10.25 6.48
CA TYR A 230 -4.69 11.37 6.02
C TYR A 230 -3.86 12.60 5.68
N LEU A 231 -2.53 12.46 5.66
CA LEU A 231 -1.61 13.53 5.29
C LEU A 231 -1.54 13.58 3.75
N PRO A 232 -2.02 14.65 3.09
CA PRO A 232 -2.08 14.75 1.64
C PRO A 232 -0.67 14.57 1.05
N ASP A 233 -0.53 13.63 0.12
CA ASP A 233 0.68 13.19 -0.60
C ASP A 233 1.89 12.66 0.21
N TYR A 234 2.06 12.99 1.50
CA TYR A 234 3.30 12.67 2.23
C TYR A 234 3.18 11.62 3.35
N GLY A 235 1.97 11.15 3.66
CA GLY A 235 1.73 10.19 4.74
C GLY A 235 2.53 8.89 4.63
N GLY A 236 2.52 8.28 3.44
CA GLY A 236 3.24 7.03 3.19
C GLY A 236 4.74 7.17 3.44
N TYR A 237 5.36 8.26 2.97
CA TYR A 237 6.79 8.49 3.11
C TYR A 237 7.23 8.61 4.56
N VAL A 238 6.50 9.37 5.39
CA VAL A 238 6.81 9.51 6.82
C VAL A 238 6.73 8.16 7.53
N ARG A 239 5.69 7.36 7.24
CA ARG A 239 5.51 6.03 7.83
C ARG A 239 6.69 5.11 7.50
N TYR A 240 7.06 5.02 6.22
CA TYR A 240 8.13 4.13 5.78
C TYR A 240 9.51 4.62 6.23
N LEU A 241 9.77 5.93 6.21
CA LEU A 241 11.06 6.48 6.67
C LEU A 241 11.27 6.19 8.16
N VAL A 242 10.26 6.45 9.00
CA VAL A 242 10.37 6.13 10.43
C VAL A 242 10.50 4.62 10.65
N GLY A 243 9.75 3.82 9.90
CA GLY A 243 9.87 2.36 9.91
C GLY A 243 11.30 1.89 9.60
N ILE A 244 11.90 2.41 8.53
CA ILE A 244 13.28 2.10 8.12
C ILE A 244 14.27 2.48 9.23
N VAL A 245 14.16 3.69 9.79
CA VAL A 245 15.04 4.14 10.88
C VAL A 245 14.90 3.22 12.11
N LEU A 246 13.67 2.90 12.52
CA LEU A 246 13.43 1.98 13.63
C LEU A 246 14.03 0.60 13.37
N THR A 247 13.85 0.04 12.18
CA THR A 247 14.41 -1.27 11.81
C THR A 247 15.94 -1.25 11.83
N ILE A 248 16.59 -0.19 11.33
CA ILE A 248 18.05 -0.05 11.37
C ILE A 248 18.53 0.02 12.83
N LEU A 249 17.88 0.82 13.68
CA LEU A 249 18.27 0.99 15.08
C LEU A 249 18.07 -0.31 15.89
N VAL A 250 16.90 -0.94 15.77
CA VAL A 250 16.60 -2.20 16.46
C VAL A 250 17.48 -3.33 15.94
N GLY A 251 17.66 -3.41 14.61
CA GLY A 251 18.56 -4.37 13.98
C GLY A 251 20.00 -4.22 14.46
N ARG A 252 20.53 -3.00 14.46
CA ARG A 252 21.87 -2.71 15.00
C ARG A 252 21.98 -3.09 16.48
N TYR A 253 21.00 -2.73 17.30
CA TYR A 253 21.00 -3.08 18.72
C TYR A 253 21.00 -4.60 18.94
N ALA A 254 20.16 -5.34 18.20
CA ALA A 254 20.07 -6.79 18.27
C ALA A 254 21.36 -7.49 17.80
N ILE A 255 21.95 -7.03 16.70
CA ILE A 255 23.22 -7.58 16.19
C ILE A 255 24.33 -7.35 17.21
N VAL A 256 24.49 -6.13 17.73
CA VAL A 256 25.56 -5.81 18.67
C VAL A 256 25.35 -6.51 20.03
N SER A 257 24.11 -6.73 20.46
CA SER A 257 23.83 -7.49 21.69
C SER A 257 24.13 -8.98 21.51
N LEU A 258 23.76 -9.56 20.37
CA LEU A 258 24.06 -10.96 20.04
C LEU A 258 25.58 -11.19 19.90
N GLN A 259 26.29 -10.28 19.23
CA GLN A 259 27.76 -10.34 19.12
C GLN A 259 28.43 -10.26 20.49
N ARG A 260 27.98 -9.36 21.37
CA ARG A 260 28.49 -9.27 22.75
C ARG A 260 28.22 -10.56 23.54
N TYR A 261 27.05 -11.16 23.37
CA TYR A 261 26.70 -12.42 24.01
C TYR A 261 27.61 -13.57 23.52
N LEU A 262 27.78 -13.73 22.20
CA LEU A 262 28.67 -14.73 21.62
C LEU A 262 30.14 -14.52 22.00
N ALA A 263 30.60 -13.27 22.07
CA ALA A 263 31.95 -12.96 22.50
C ALA A 263 32.20 -13.35 23.97
N LYS A 264 31.23 -13.11 24.86
CA LYS A 264 31.29 -13.57 26.25
C LYS A 264 31.34 -15.10 26.33
N GLN A 265 30.50 -15.78 25.56
CA GLN A 265 30.46 -17.24 25.55
C GLN A 265 31.80 -17.85 25.10
N LYS A 266 32.40 -17.31 24.03
CA LYS A 266 33.73 -17.74 23.58
C LYS A 266 34.82 -17.50 24.62
N ALA A 267 34.76 -16.39 25.35
CA ALA A 267 35.70 -16.11 26.43
C ALA A 267 35.54 -17.09 27.61
N GLU A 268 34.30 -17.45 27.95
CA GLU A 268 34.01 -18.44 29.00
C GLU A 268 34.50 -19.85 28.62
N GLU A 269 34.42 -20.24 27.35
CA GLU A 269 34.94 -21.53 26.84
C GLU A 269 36.48 -21.63 26.87
N GLN A 270 37.22 -20.52 27.02
CA GLN A 270 38.69 -20.51 27.08
C GLN A 270 39.24 -20.55 28.51
N LEU A 271 38.42 -20.29 29.53
CA LEU A 271 38.86 -20.28 30.93
C LEU A 271 39.05 -21.71 31.50
N PRO A 272 40.01 -21.95 32.39
CA PRO A 272 40.17 -23.24 33.07
C PRO A 272 38.94 -23.61 33.91
N ASP A 273 38.65 -24.91 34.01
CA ASP A 273 37.39 -25.44 34.55
C ASP A 273 37.08 -25.04 36.01
N GLU A 274 38.08 -24.75 36.83
CA GLU A 274 37.90 -24.34 38.23
C GLU A 274 37.41 -22.91 38.36
N GLU A 275 37.86 -22.01 37.49
CA GLU A 275 37.45 -20.60 37.46
C GLU A 275 36.08 -20.44 36.79
N ARG A 276 35.80 -21.23 35.76
CA ARG A 276 34.52 -21.25 35.04
C ARG A 276 33.34 -21.67 35.95
N ARG A 277 33.57 -22.55 36.93
CA ARG A 277 32.54 -22.93 37.92
C ARG A 277 32.19 -21.80 38.88
N LYS A 278 33.14 -20.90 39.18
CA LYS A 278 32.93 -19.78 40.11
C LYS A 278 32.08 -18.66 39.52
N THR A 279 32.08 -18.50 38.20
CA THR A 279 31.32 -17.44 37.49
C THR A 279 29.87 -17.86 37.14
N LEU A 280 29.56 -19.16 37.17
CA LEU A 280 28.24 -19.70 36.86
C LEU A 280 27.28 -19.55 38.06
N SER A 281 26.14 -18.90 37.84
CA SER A 281 25.12 -18.77 38.90
C SER A 281 24.44 -20.12 39.18
N TYR A 282 24.27 -20.42 40.48
CA TYR A 282 23.63 -21.64 40.97
C TYR A 282 22.27 -21.92 40.30
N ASP A 283 21.39 -20.93 40.26
CA ASP A 283 20.04 -21.05 39.70
C ASP A 283 20.06 -21.38 38.20
N LEU A 284 21.01 -20.80 37.45
CA LEU A 284 21.16 -21.03 36.02
C LEU A 284 21.71 -22.44 35.74
N ALA A 285 22.71 -22.87 36.51
CA ALA A 285 23.30 -24.20 36.38
C ALA A 285 22.26 -25.29 36.66
N GLN A 286 21.45 -25.13 37.71
CA GLN A 286 20.37 -26.08 38.02
C GLN A 286 19.26 -26.08 36.96
N ALA A 287 18.83 -24.91 36.48
CA ALA A 287 17.81 -24.83 35.44
C ALA A 287 18.24 -25.46 34.11
N ARG A 288 19.53 -25.36 33.75
CA ARG A 288 20.10 -25.98 32.55
C ARG A 288 20.23 -27.50 32.71
N LEU A 289 20.74 -27.97 33.84
CA LEU A 289 20.84 -29.40 34.15
C LEU A 289 19.46 -30.06 34.18
N ALA A 290 18.43 -29.41 34.74
CA ALA A 290 17.07 -29.92 34.72
C ALA A 290 16.48 -30.10 33.30
N LYS A 291 17.06 -29.45 32.29
CA LYS A 291 16.69 -29.57 30.87
C LYS A 291 17.70 -30.40 30.07
N SER A 292 18.61 -31.11 30.73
CA SER A 292 19.68 -31.89 30.07
C SER A 292 20.59 -31.03 29.18
N VAL A 293 20.85 -29.79 29.60
CA VAL A 293 21.75 -28.85 28.93
C VAL A 293 22.96 -28.58 29.82
N CYS A 294 24.16 -28.61 29.24
CA CYS A 294 25.40 -28.30 29.97
C CYS A 294 25.41 -26.84 30.45
N PRO A 295 25.65 -26.56 31.75
CA PRO A 295 25.76 -25.19 32.26
C PRO A 295 26.85 -24.34 31.61
N GLY A 296 27.98 -24.96 31.23
CA GLY A 296 29.12 -24.30 30.59
C GLY A 296 28.89 -24.00 29.10
N CYS A 297 28.89 -25.02 28.24
CA CYS A 297 28.82 -24.83 26.78
C CYS A 297 27.41 -24.78 26.18
N GLU A 298 26.35 -24.86 27.00
CA GLU A 298 24.94 -24.82 26.56
C GLU A 298 24.53 -25.88 25.53
N ARG A 299 25.36 -26.91 25.32
CA ARG A 299 25.05 -28.05 24.45
C ARG A 299 24.24 -29.11 25.21
N PRO A 300 23.38 -29.87 24.49
CA PRO A 300 22.65 -30.96 25.11
C PRO A 300 23.61 -32.03 25.64
N VAL A 301 23.35 -32.52 26.85
CA VAL A 301 24.11 -33.59 27.51
C VAL A 301 23.13 -34.60 28.09
N LYS A 302 23.33 -35.88 27.80
CA LYS A 302 22.54 -36.97 28.40
C LYS A 302 22.99 -37.17 29.85
N LEU A 303 22.10 -36.91 30.81
CA LEU A 303 22.39 -37.00 32.26
C LEU A 303 21.95 -38.34 32.86
N ASP A 304 21.31 -39.21 32.08
CA ASP A 304 20.76 -40.51 32.50
C ASP A 304 21.84 -41.56 32.74
N ASP A 305 23.06 -41.27 32.30
CA ASP A 305 24.24 -42.12 32.43
C ASP A 305 24.92 -41.89 33.79
N PRO A 306 24.91 -42.88 34.70
CA PRO A 306 25.42 -42.73 36.07
C PRO A 306 26.94 -42.54 36.14
N ASP A 307 27.67 -42.93 35.09
CA ASP A 307 29.13 -42.81 35.02
C ASP A 307 29.58 -41.47 34.39
N ARG A 308 28.63 -40.68 33.88
CA ARG A 308 28.93 -39.42 33.19
C ARG A 308 29.01 -38.25 34.17
N ASP A 309 30.20 -38.05 34.73
CA ASP A 309 30.47 -36.97 35.68
C ASP A 309 30.96 -35.67 35.01
N PHE A 310 31.39 -35.73 33.75
CA PHE A 310 31.93 -34.60 32.99
C PHE A 310 31.21 -34.40 31.65
N CYS A 311 31.20 -33.16 31.16
CA CYS A 311 30.67 -32.83 29.84
C CYS A 311 31.66 -33.18 28.73
N VAL A 312 31.24 -34.01 27.78
CA VAL A 312 32.05 -34.42 26.61
C VAL A 312 32.41 -33.28 25.65
N HIS A 313 31.72 -32.13 25.74
CA HIS A 313 31.92 -31.00 24.82
C HIS A 313 32.85 -29.92 25.37
N CYS A 314 32.95 -29.78 26.69
CA CYS A 314 33.70 -28.69 27.31
C CYS A 314 34.49 -29.06 28.57
N GLY A 315 34.47 -30.32 29.00
CA GLY A 315 35.25 -30.81 30.14
C GLY A 315 34.72 -30.45 31.52
N ILE A 316 33.67 -29.63 31.64
CA ILE A 316 33.15 -29.22 32.95
C ILE A 316 32.56 -30.40 33.73
N CYS A 317 32.87 -30.49 35.03
CA CYS A 317 32.26 -31.49 35.91
C CYS A 317 30.82 -31.10 36.22
N LEU A 318 29.92 -32.02 35.91
CA LEU A 318 28.48 -31.90 36.14
C LEU A 318 28.09 -32.55 37.47
N PHE A 319 28.75 -33.64 37.83
CA PHE A 319 28.51 -34.39 39.06
C PHE A 319 29.81 -34.75 39.76
N ASP A 320 29.85 -34.55 41.07
CA ASP A 320 30.95 -34.94 41.95
C ASP A 320 30.41 -35.84 43.08
N ARG A 321 31.31 -36.41 43.89
CA ARG A 321 30.91 -37.23 45.03
C ARG A 321 31.01 -36.44 46.33
N CYS A 322 30.03 -36.60 47.21
CA CYS A 322 30.07 -35.95 48.52
C CYS A 322 31.24 -36.48 49.36
N GLY A 323 32.06 -35.60 49.94
CA GLY A 323 33.14 -36.01 50.83
C GLY A 323 32.67 -36.68 52.13
N ALA A 324 31.44 -36.42 52.57
CA ALA A 324 30.89 -36.97 53.82
C ALA A 324 30.20 -38.33 53.62
N CYS A 325 29.36 -38.47 52.59
CA CYS A 325 28.55 -39.69 52.37
C CYS A 325 28.85 -40.43 51.05
N ARG A 326 29.80 -39.95 50.24
CA ARG A 326 30.20 -40.50 48.93
C ARG A 326 29.10 -40.59 47.86
N THR A 327 27.88 -40.13 48.14
CA THR A 327 26.78 -40.07 47.16
C THR A 327 27.14 -39.10 46.03
N ARG A 328 26.87 -39.52 44.78
CA ARG A 328 26.99 -38.68 43.58
C ARG A 328 26.00 -37.52 43.66
N LYS A 329 26.48 -36.28 43.65
CA LYS A 329 25.68 -35.06 43.75
C LYS A 329 25.99 -34.13 42.58
N ASN A 330 25.12 -33.15 42.35
CA ASN A 330 25.38 -32.08 41.39
C ASN A 330 26.57 -31.25 41.89
N ALA A 331 27.59 -31.08 41.04
CA ALA A 331 28.81 -30.35 41.36
C ALA A 331 28.55 -28.86 41.66
N PHE A 332 27.44 -28.31 41.16
CA PHE A 332 27.00 -26.94 41.40
C PHE A 332 26.11 -26.81 42.64
N ALA A 333 25.71 -27.90 43.30
CA ALA A 333 24.85 -27.82 44.47
C ALA A 333 25.59 -27.27 45.70
N HIS A 334 25.01 -26.33 46.44
CA HIS A 334 25.61 -25.82 47.69
C HIS A 334 25.56 -26.84 48.84
N PHE A 335 24.62 -27.79 48.80
CA PHE A 335 24.44 -28.82 49.82
C PHE A 335 24.25 -30.19 49.17
N CYS A 336 24.69 -31.24 49.85
CA CYS A 336 24.41 -32.60 49.44
C CYS A 336 22.91 -32.91 49.62
N HIS A 337 22.24 -33.39 48.56
CA HIS A 337 20.83 -33.79 48.62
C HIS A 337 20.57 -35.01 49.51
N HIS A 338 21.60 -35.80 49.82
CA HIS A 338 21.48 -37.03 50.62
C HIS A 338 21.75 -36.80 52.12
N CYS A 339 22.84 -36.12 52.48
CA CYS A 339 23.24 -35.92 53.89
C CYS A 339 23.18 -34.46 54.37
N GLY A 340 22.85 -33.49 53.51
CA GLY A 340 22.80 -32.07 53.86
C GLY A 340 24.16 -31.39 54.08
N ALA A 341 25.27 -32.13 54.02
CA ALA A 341 26.60 -31.56 54.19
C ALA A 341 26.89 -30.46 53.16
N ARG A 342 27.53 -29.36 53.58
CA ARG A 342 27.94 -28.28 52.68
C ARG A 342 28.91 -28.83 51.64
N SER A 343 28.58 -28.56 50.40
CA SER A 343 29.34 -28.95 49.24
C SER A 343 30.31 -27.83 48.89
N ALA A 344 31.53 -28.17 48.46
CA ALA A 344 32.49 -27.19 47.95
C ALA A 344 32.07 -26.57 46.59
N GLY A 345 30.87 -26.90 46.10
CA GLY A 345 30.23 -26.27 44.95
C GLY A 345 30.12 -24.76 45.16
N ILE A 346 31.01 -24.03 44.48
CA ILE A 346 31.14 -22.58 44.45
C ILE A 346 31.34 -22.00 45.86
N GLN A 347 32.60 -21.86 46.28
CA GLN A 347 32.93 -20.92 47.35
C GLN A 347 32.63 -19.50 46.85
N THR A 348 31.53 -18.93 47.29
CA THR A 348 31.35 -17.48 47.35
C THR A 348 32.27 -16.95 48.45
N GLU A 349 33.53 -16.67 48.13
CA GLU A 349 34.32 -15.75 48.94
C GLU A 349 33.99 -14.32 48.53
N GLY A 350 33.48 -13.55 49.49
CA GLY A 350 33.13 -12.13 49.31
C GLY A 350 32.28 -11.57 50.44
N GLY A 351 32.81 -11.53 51.66
CA GLY A 351 32.22 -10.78 52.79
C GLY A 351 33.17 -10.73 53.98
N PRO A 352 33.50 -9.55 54.54
CA PRO A 352 34.70 -9.35 55.35
C PRO A 352 34.56 -9.97 56.74
N ALA A 353 35.65 -10.56 57.23
CA ALA A 353 35.84 -10.83 58.65
C ALA A 353 35.85 -9.49 59.40
N ARG A 354 34.79 -9.19 60.14
CA ARG A 354 34.84 -8.20 61.22
C ARG A 354 35.56 -8.84 62.39
N ALA A 355 36.78 -8.35 62.67
CA ALA A 355 37.34 -8.37 64.00
C ALA A 355 36.53 -7.40 64.87
N GLY A 356 36.16 -7.85 66.06
CA GLY A 356 35.39 -7.14 67.08
C GLY A 356 35.08 -8.10 68.20
#